data_AF-A0A354WW01-F1
#
_entry.id   AF-A0A354WW01-F1
#
_cell.length_a   1.000
_cell.length_b   1.000
_cell.length_c   1.000
_cell.angle_alpha   90.00
_cell.angle_beta   90.00
_cell.angle_gamma   90.00
#
_symmetry.space_group_name_H-M   'P 1'
#
loop_
_entity.id
_entity.type
_entity.pdbx_description
1 polymer ?
#
loop_
_entity_poly.entity_id
_entity_poly.type
_entity_poly.pdbx_seq_one_letter_code
_entity_poly.pdbx_strand_id
1 'polypeptide(L)'
;ENAHLLERPLMLLVGEMDDNVDPASTMQVVNALIKANKDFELVVIPGAHHTMGEDFGEHKRFDFFVRHLMGINPPAWNEVKTK
;
A
#
# COMPACT_ATOMS: atom_id res chain seq x y z
N GLU A 1 5.34 -3.96 18.47
CA GLU A 1 5.79 -5.28 18.96
C GLU A 1 5.34 -6.45 18.09
N ASN A 2 4.18 -6.41 17.44
CA ASN A 2 3.61 -7.56 16.71
C ASN A 2 4.02 -7.72 15.23
N ALA A 3 4.92 -6.88 14.70
CA ALA A 3 5.29 -6.91 13.28
C ALA A 3 5.82 -8.29 12.82
N HIS A 4 6.47 -9.02 13.72
CA HIS A 4 6.99 -10.37 13.47
C HIS A 4 5.90 -11.42 13.17
N LEU A 5 4.63 -11.17 13.53
CA LEU A 5 3.48 -12.05 13.29
C LEU A 5 2.89 -11.90 11.88
N LEU A 6 3.43 -11.01 11.03
CA LEU A 6 2.94 -10.87 9.66
C LEU A 6 3.26 -12.13 8.82
N GLU A 7 2.22 -12.76 8.28
CA GLU A 7 2.29 -14.00 7.48
C GLU A 7 1.70 -13.87 6.06
N ARG A 8 1.01 -12.77 5.79
CA ARG A 8 0.37 -12.50 4.50
C ARG A 8 0.96 -11.23 3.90
N PRO A 9 0.92 -11.07 2.55
CA PRO A 9 1.33 -9.84 1.91
C PRO A 9 0.64 -8.62 2.52
N LEU A 10 1.39 -7.54 2.71
CA LEU A 10 0.91 -6.28 3.26
C LEU A 10 1.29 -5.13 2.33
N MET A 11 0.32 -4.25 2.05
CA MET A 11 0.55 -2.95 1.45
C MET A 11 0.07 -1.87 2.42
N LEU A 12 0.90 -0.84 2.62
CA LEU A 12 0.57 0.38 3.34
C LEU A 12 0.46 1.51 2.30
N LEU A 13 -0.67 2.21 2.28
CA LEU A 13 -0.90 3.36 1.42
C LEU A 13 -1.24 4.58 2.28
N VAL A 14 -0.54 5.70 2.07
CA VAL A 14 -0.70 6.91 2.88
C VAL A 14 -0.53 8.17 2.02
N GLY A 15 -1.28 9.23 2.32
CA GLY A 15 -1.05 10.57 1.77
C GLY A 15 0.11 11.25 2.52
N GLU A 16 1.01 11.92 1.80
CA GLU A 16 2.15 12.63 2.41
C GLU A 16 1.71 13.74 3.37
N MET A 17 0.57 14.38 3.08
CA MET A 17 0.02 15.48 3.85
C MET A 17 -1.30 15.09 4.54
N ASP A 18 -1.44 13.82 4.92
CA ASP A 18 -2.62 13.35 5.67
C ASP A 18 -2.77 14.16 6.97
N ASP A 19 -3.87 14.91 7.02
CA ASP A 19 -4.22 15.87 8.07
C ASP A 19 -5.09 15.24 9.17
N ASN A 20 -5.54 14.00 8.98
CA ASN A 20 -6.33 13.23 9.93
C ASN A 20 -5.47 12.22 10.70
N VAL A 21 -4.52 11.57 10.02
CA VAL A 21 -3.57 10.63 10.61
C VAL A 21 -2.15 10.99 10.21
N ASP A 22 -1.34 11.42 11.19
CA ASP A 22 0.06 11.79 10.97
C ASP A 22 0.83 10.64 10.27
N PRO A 23 1.42 10.88 9.08
CA PRO A 23 2.24 9.91 8.36
C PRO A 23 3.36 9.28 9.19
N ALA A 24 3.84 9.98 10.24
CA ALA A 24 4.79 9.42 11.19
C ALA A 24 4.30 8.12 11.84
N SER A 25 2.98 7.99 12.06
CA SER A 25 2.36 6.77 12.61
C SER A 25 2.53 5.58 11.66
N THR A 26 2.30 5.78 10.36
CA THR A 26 2.57 4.77 9.33
C THR A 26 4.05 4.42 9.30
N MET A 27 4.93 5.41 9.40
CA MET A 27 6.38 5.19 9.42
C MET A 27 6.87 4.41 10.64
N GLN A 28 6.19 4.49 11.78
CA GLN A 28 6.47 3.64 12.94
C GLN A 28 6.19 2.16 12.64
N VAL A 29 5.10 1.86 11.94
CA VAL A 29 4.76 0.49 11.50
C VAL A 29 5.81 -0.02 10.50
N VAL A 30 6.16 0.81 9.50
CA VAL A 30 7.23 0.52 8.52
C VAL A 30 8.54 0.16 9.22
N ASN A 31 8.98 0.99 10.18
CA ASN A 31 10.20 0.73 10.95
C ASN A 31 10.12 -0.60 11.74
N ALA A 32 8.96 -0.92 12.31
CA ALA A 32 8.76 -2.17 13.03
C ALA A 32 8.81 -3.39 12.09
N LEU A 33 8.24 -3.29 10.89
CA LEU A 33 8.28 -4.34 9.86
C LEU A 33 9.71 -4.58 9.36
N ILE A 34 10.46 -3.50 9.08
CA ILE A 34 11.88 -3.58 8.69
C ILE A 34 12.71 -4.26 9.77
N LYS A 35 12.57 -3.83 11.04
CA LYS A 35 13.28 -4.45 12.17
C LYS A 35 12.93 -5.92 12.37
N ALA A 36 11.71 -6.33 12.01
CA ALA A 36 11.26 -7.72 12.05
C ALA A 36 11.64 -8.52 10.78
N ASN A 37 12.38 -7.92 9.84
CA ASN A 37 12.75 -8.50 8.54
C ASN A 37 11.54 -9.06 7.78
N LYS A 38 10.48 -8.25 7.68
CA LYS A 38 9.24 -8.59 6.97
C LYS A 38 9.14 -7.80 5.67
N ASP A 39 8.67 -8.48 4.63
CA ASP A 39 8.35 -7.86 3.35
C ASP A 39 7.00 -7.14 3.42
N PHE A 40 6.94 -5.96 2.82
CA PHE A 40 5.72 -5.15 2.66
C PHE A 40 5.90 -4.18 1.49
N GLU A 41 4.80 -3.68 0.96
CA GLU A 41 4.77 -2.58 0.00
C GLU A 41 4.37 -1.28 0.71
N LEU A 42 5.07 -0.17 0.44
CA LEU A 42 4.71 1.16 0.93
C LEU A 42 4.47 2.09 -0.26
N VAL A 43 3.29 2.69 -0.32
CA VAL A 43 2.91 3.70 -1.31
C VAL A 43 2.63 5.00 -0.58
N VAL A 44 3.42 6.04 -0.87
CA VAL A 44 3.20 7.40 -0.37
C VAL A 44 2.73 8.25 -1.54
N ILE A 45 1.61 8.94 -1.38
CA ILE A 45 1.03 9.83 -2.40
C ILE A 45 1.46 11.27 -2.09
N PRO A 46 2.38 11.87 -2.87
CA PRO A 46 2.88 13.21 -2.58
C PRO A 46 1.78 14.27 -2.69
N GLY A 47 1.78 15.21 -1.76
CA GLY A 47 0.80 16.30 -1.72
C GLY A 47 -0.66 15.90 -1.47
N ALA A 48 -0.96 14.62 -1.25
CA ALA A 48 -2.31 14.19 -0.92
C ALA A 48 -2.57 14.28 0.59
N HIS A 49 -3.76 14.76 0.94
CA HIS A 49 -4.32 14.73 2.29
C HIS A 49 -4.90 13.34 2.61
N HIS A 50 -5.80 13.23 3.59
CA HIS A 50 -6.50 11.98 3.85
C HIS A 50 -7.23 11.48 2.59
N THR A 51 -6.73 10.39 2.01
CA THR A 51 -7.23 9.85 0.73
C THR A 51 -7.13 8.33 0.70
N MET A 52 -7.98 7.69 -0.12
CA MET A 52 -7.82 6.30 -0.51
C MET A 52 -6.68 6.10 -1.53
N GLY A 53 -6.03 7.18 -1.93
CA GLY A 53 -4.87 7.20 -2.82
C GLY A 53 -5.16 7.71 -4.23
N GLU A 54 -6.35 8.28 -4.46
CA GLU A 54 -6.81 8.73 -5.79
C GLU A 54 -6.69 7.60 -6.85
N ASP A 55 -6.72 7.94 -8.13
CA ASP A 55 -6.64 6.95 -9.21
C ASP A 55 -5.36 6.09 -9.14
N PHE A 56 -4.23 6.71 -8.79
CA PHE A 56 -2.95 6.01 -8.69
C PHE A 56 -2.94 4.96 -7.57
N GLY A 57 -3.44 5.33 -6.40
CA GLY A 57 -3.50 4.46 -5.24
C GLY A 57 -4.53 3.34 -5.40
N GLU A 58 -5.66 3.64 -6.02
CA GLU A 58 -6.63 2.62 -6.43
C GLU A 58 -6.00 1.60 -7.36
N HIS A 59 -5.26 2.05 -8.39
CA HIS A 59 -4.54 1.16 -9.29
C HIS A 59 -3.56 0.24 -8.55
N LYS A 60 -2.73 0.81 -7.64
CA LYS A 60 -1.80 0.02 -6.82
C LYS A 60 -2.50 -1.00 -5.95
N ARG A 61 -3.63 -0.62 -5.34
CA ARG A 61 -4.43 -1.50 -4.49
C ARG A 61 -5.03 -2.67 -5.28
N PHE A 62 -5.59 -2.41 -6.45
CA PHE A 62 -6.10 -3.48 -7.32
C PHE A 62 -4.99 -4.39 -7.81
N ASP A 63 -3.86 -3.83 -8.26
CA ASP A 63 -2.69 -4.60 -8.68
C ASP A 63 -2.20 -5.55 -7.57
N PHE A 64 -2.16 -5.05 -6.34
CA PHE A 64 -1.80 -5.82 -5.15
C PHE A 64 -2.77 -7.00 -4.92
N PHE A 65 -4.08 -6.76 -5.01
CA PHE A 65 -5.06 -7.83 -4.86
C PHE A 65 -5.01 -8.86 -5.98
N VAL A 66 -4.86 -8.44 -7.23
CA VAL A 66 -4.72 -9.37 -8.37
C VAL A 66 -3.47 -10.23 -8.17
N ARG A 67 -2.34 -9.62 -7.77
CA ARG A 67 -1.10 -10.34 -7.51
C ARG A 67 -1.22 -11.36 -6.38
N HIS A 68 -1.81 -10.97 -5.25
CA HIS A 68 -1.73 -11.79 -4.03
C HIS A 68 -2.97 -12.63 -3.74
N LEU A 69 -4.15 -12.24 -4.24
CA LEU A 69 -5.38 -13.03 -4.08
C LEU A 69 -5.68 -13.90 -5.30
N MET A 70 -5.40 -13.41 -6.52
CA MET A 70 -5.61 -14.18 -7.75
C MET A 70 -4.35 -14.92 -8.22
N GLY A 71 -3.17 -14.57 -7.69
CA GLY A 71 -1.91 -15.25 -8.02
C GLY A 71 -1.41 -15.01 -9.44
N ILE A 72 -1.86 -13.93 -10.10
CA ILE A 72 -1.46 -13.58 -11.46
C ILE A 72 -0.84 -12.19 -11.49
N ASN A 73 -0.02 -11.90 -12.51
CA ASN A 73 0.49 -10.55 -12.69
C ASN A 73 -0.64 -9.63 -13.21
N PRO A 74 -0.94 -8.51 -12.55
CA PRO A 74 -1.93 -7.56 -13.07
C PRO A 74 -1.56 -7.08 -14.48
N PRO A 75 -2.56 -6.92 -15.38
CA PRO A 75 -2.33 -6.36 -16.70
C PRO A 75 -1.92 -4.89 -16.59
N ALA A 76 -1.30 -4.35 -17.65
CA ALA A 76 -1.02 -2.92 -17.69
C ALA A 76 -2.34 -2.14 -17.75
N TRP A 77 -2.46 -1.05 -16.99
CA TRP A 77 -3.72 -0.29 -16.88
C TRP A 77 -4.22 0.29 -18.22
N ASN A 78 -3.33 0.53 -19.17
CA ASN A 78 -3.68 0.93 -20.54
C ASN A 78 -4.31 -0.20 -21.38
N GLU A 79 -4.16 -1.46 -20.97
CA GLU A 79 -4.74 -2.64 -21.63
C GLU A 79 -6.10 -3.03 -21.01
N VAL A 80 -6.43 -2.49 -19.84
CA VAL A 80 -7.70 -2.74 -19.14
C VAL A 80 -8.82 -2.02 -19.88
N LYS A 81 -9.61 -2.78 -20.64
CA LYS A 81 -10.83 -2.27 -21.27
C LYS A 81 -11.92 -2.13 -20.22
N THR A 82 -12.26 -0.91 -19.84
CA THR A 82 -13.51 -0.64 -19.13
C THR A 82 -14.68 -0.96 -20.06
N LYS A 83 -15.60 -1.79 -19.58
CA LYS A 83 -16.88 -2.08 -20.26
C LYS A 83 -17.89 -0.99 -19.97
#